data_AF-A0A1G0R9E0-F1
#
_entry.id   AF-A0A1G0R9E0-F1
#
_cell.length_a   1.000
_cell.length_b   1.000
_cell.length_c   1.000
_cell.angle_alpha   90.00
_cell.angle_beta   90.00
_cell.angle_gamma   90.00
#
_symmetry.space_group_name_H-M   'P 1'
#
loop_
_entity.id
_entity.type
_entity.pdbx_description
1 polymer ?
#
loop_
_entity_poly.entity_id
_entity_poly.type
_entity_poly.pdbx_seq_one_letter_code
_entity_poly.pdbx_strand_id
1 'polypeptide(L)'
;MYIKFEDIPGHQNLFLEYLYNYENVSRFFEKNFRNLEMYPEFFARISSNIHLNRKGISEIIKSQYEGFKISKQTRHNIELLSSEKTLAVVTGQQLGIFGGPLYTFYKIITAIKLCKYLKENFDEYHFIPIFWLEGDDHDLDEVRSINIINNNNEQTNIGYDDGLPPEANRGSVGNLLFNDNLDTVFAKLSEVLRDTEYKNEVIDLLSSHYKKGASFRGAFRNLLFDLFDDQGLIIFDPLDVDVKKMLKPIFRKEIEDFRNHAAAVVERSAELDESYHTQVKIKPINLFLLEDNERLLLEPVEDEFRPKGKRKKIPKEEILSILETEPERFSPNVLLRPICQDYLLPT
;
A
#
# COMPACT_ATOMS: atom_id res chain seq x y z
N MET A 1 -4.56 -24.12 -19.72
CA MET A 1 -5.72 -24.57 -18.93
C MET A 1 -6.21 -23.38 -18.14
N TYR A 2 -7.47 -22.97 -18.30
CA TYR A 2 -8.08 -21.89 -17.52
C TYR A 2 -8.91 -22.55 -16.42
N ILE A 3 -8.55 -22.31 -15.16
CA ILE A 3 -9.31 -22.79 -13.99
C ILE A 3 -10.10 -21.58 -13.49
N LYS A 4 -11.42 -21.73 -13.34
CA LYS A 4 -12.21 -20.63 -12.78
C LYS A 4 -12.00 -20.57 -11.28
N PHE A 5 -12.07 -19.38 -10.71
CA PHE A 5 -12.02 -19.22 -9.25
C PHE A 5 -13.15 -19.94 -8.52
N GLU A 6 -14.33 -20.08 -9.12
CA GLU A 6 -15.44 -20.85 -8.52
C GLU A 6 -15.16 -22.36 -8.43
N ASP A 7 -14.22 -22.88 -9.24
CA ASP A 7 -13.82 -24.29 -9.22
C ASP A 7 -12.74 -24.57 -8.14
N ILE A 8 -12.17 -23.52 -7.54
CA ILE A 8 -11.12 -23.63 -6.52
C ILE A 8 -11.78 -23.53 -5.13
N PRO A 9 -11.65 -24.54 -4.26
CA PRO A 9 -12.27 -24.50 -2.94
C PRO A 9 -11.62 -23.44 -2.04
N GLY A 10 -12.41 -22.88 -1.10
CA GLY A 10 -11.91 -21.96 -0.07
C GLY A 10 -11.97 -20.48 -0.43
N HIS A 11 -12.45 -20.12 -1.62
CA HIS A 11 -12.74 -18.73 -1.94
C HIS A 11 -13.99 -18.22 -1.20
N GLN A 12 -13.93 -16.95 -0.81
CA GLN A 12 -15.02 -16.28 -0.09
C GLN A 12 -16.17 -15.93 -1.04
N ASN A 13 -17.41 -16.05 -0.55
CA ASN A 13 -18.59 -15.82 -1.40
C ASN A 13 -18.62 -14.41 -2.00
N LEU A 14 -18.30 -13.37 -1.20
CA LEU A 14 -18.25 -11.98 -1.67
C LEU A 14 -17.35 -11.81 -2.90
N PHE A 15 -16.20 -12.49 -2.91
CA PHE A 15 -15.25 -12.44 -4.03
C PHE A 15 -15.80 -13.14 -5.28
N LEU A 16 -16.42 -14.31 -5.13
CA LEU A 16 -17.03 -15.03 -6.24
C LEU A 16 -18.21 -14.26 -6.84
N GLU A 17 -19.07 -13.68 -5.99
CA GLU A 17 -20.19 -12.84 -6.42
C GLU A 17 -19.69 -11.61 -7.19
N TYR A 18 -18.64 -10.94 -6.70
CA TYR A 18 -18.03 -9.81 -7.40
C TYR A 18 -17.51 -10.19 -8.80
N LEU A 19 -16.88 -11.35 -8.94
CA LEU A 19 -16.36 -11.82 -10.22
C LEU A 19 -17.43 -12.25 -11.21
N TYR A 20 -18.44 -12.98 -10.75
CA TYR A 20 -19.38 -13.69 -11.63
C TYR A 20 -20.79 -13.08 -11.62
N ASN A 21 -21.29 -12.61 -10.48
CA ASN A 21 -22.68 -12.19 -10.26
C ASN A 21 -22.76 -10.77 -9.65
N TYR A 22 -22.10 -9.80 -10.29
CA TYR A 22 -21.97 -8.42 -9.78
C TYR A 22 -23.29 -7.80 -9.25
N GLU A 23 -24.44 -8.11 -9.83
CA GLU A 23 -25.75 -7.60 -9.36
C GLU A 23 -25.99 -7.84 -7.87
N ASN A 24 -25.51 -8.98 -7.33
CA ASN A 24 -25.62 -9.34 -5.91
C ASN A 24 -24.79 -8.42 -5.00
N VAL A 25 -23.76 -7.78 -5.54
CA VAL A 25 -22.83 -6.93 -4.78
C VAL A 25 -22.79 -5.48 -5.26
N SER A 26 -23.67 -5.12 -6.20
CA SER A 26 -23.76 -3.78 -6.81
C SER A 26 -23.97 -2.66 -5.78
N ARG A 27 -24.58 -2.98 -4.62
CA ARG A 27 -24.76 -2.06 -3.50
C ARG A 27 -23.45 -1.76 -2.74
N PHE A 28 -22.43 -2.60 -2.85
CA PHE A 28 -21.15 -2.51 -2.13
C PHE A 28 -19.99 -2.01 -3.01
N PHE A 29 -20.08 -2.22 -4.32
CA PHE A 29 -19.08 -1.78 -5.28
C PHE A 29 -19.72 -0.83 -6.28
N GLU A 30 -19.16 0.36 -6.46
CA GLU A 30 -19.81 1.40 -7.27
C GLU A 30 -19.96 1.01 -8.75
N LYS A 31 -19.07 0.15 -9.28
CA LYS A 31 -18.99 -0.19 -10.71
C LYS A 31 -18.72 -1.67 -10.97
N ASN A 32 -19.30 -2.18 -12.04
CA ASN A 32 -19.00 -3.50 -12.60
C ASN A 32 -17.78 -3.38 -13.53
N PHE A 33 -16.63 -3.91 -13.11
CA PHE A 33 -15.38 -3.86 -13.89
C PHE A 33 -15.49 -4.54 -15.28
N ARG A 34 -16.53 -5.36 -15.51
CA ARG A 34 -16.77 -6.03 -16.79
C ARG A 34 -17.52 -5.14 -17.78
N ASN A 35 -18.17 -4.07 -17.32
CA ASN A 35 -18.97 -3.19 -18.16
C ASN A 35 -18.12 -2.03 -18.70
N LEU A 36 -17.41 -2.28 -19.80
CA LEU A 36 -16.53 -1.29 -20.45
C LEU A 36 -17.27 -0.04 -20.95
N GLU A 37 -18.57 -0.13 -21.23
CA GLU A 37 -19.35 1.01 -21.72
C GLU A 37 -19.46 2.13 -20.68
N MET A 38 -19.31 1.80 -19.38
CA MET A 38 -19.36 2.79 -18.29
C MET A 38 -18.03 3.52 -18.06
N TYR A 39 -16.94 3.03 -18.65
CA TYR A 39 -15.58 3.53 -18.36
C TYR A 39 -15.39 4.99 -18.83
N PRO A 40 -15.81 5.42 -20.04
CA PRO A 40 -15.62 6.80 -20.47
C PRO A 40 -16.27 7.84 -19.53
N GLU A 41 -17.50 7.58 -19.07
CA GLU A 41 -18.19 8.46 -18.11
C GLU A 41 -17.40 8.54 -16.79
N PHE A 42 -16.94 7.39 -16.30
CA PHE A 42 -16.15 7.30 -15.08
C PHE A 42 -14.81 8.05 -15.20
N PHE A 43 -14.11 7.88 -16.32
CA PHE A 43 -12.86 8.57 -16.61
C PHE A 43 -13.03 10.08 -16.69
N ALA A 44 -14.11 10.54 -17.34
CA ALA A 44 -14.45 11.95 -17.38
C ALA A 44 -14.70 12.51 -15.97
N ARG A 45 -15.41 11.77 -15.11
CA ARG A 45 -15.65 12.16 -13.71
C ARG A 45 -14.34 12.32 -12.94
N ILE A 46 -13.43 11.36 -13.00
CA ILE A 46 -12.12 11.43 -12.33
C ILE A 46 -11.29 12.60 -12.90
N SER A 47 -11.30 12.77 -14.22
CA SER A 47 -10.57 13.85 -14.90
C SER A 47 -11.06 15.23 -14.46
N SER A 48 -12.37 15.37 -14.23
CA SER A 48 -13.01 16.62 -13.80
C SER A 48 -12.94 16.90 -12.29
N ASN A 49 -12.32 16.04 -11.50
CA ASN A 49 -12.24 16.21 -10.05
C ASN A 49 -11.36 17.41 -9.66
N ILE A 50 -11.99 18.53 -9.30
CA ILE A 50 -11.33 19.78 -8.92
C ILE A 50 -10.50 19.69 -7.63
N HIS A 51 -10.73 18.68 -6.79
CA HIS A 51 -9.97 18.50 -5.55
C HIS A 51 -8.63 17.81 -5.78
N LEU A 52 -8.43 17.19 -6.95
CA LEU A 52 -7.22 16.48 -7.26
C LEU A 52 -6.10 17.45 -7.65
N ASN A 53 -5.12 17.63 -6.76
CA ASN A 53 -3.92 18.42 -7.04
C ASN A 53 -2.89 17.61 -7.87
N ARG A 54 -3.21 17.39 -9.15
CA ARG A 54 -2.38 16.63 -10.11
C ARG A 54 -0.94 17.14 -10.20
N LYS A 55 -0.79 18.48 -10.20
CA LYS A 55 0.53 19.12 -10.26
C LYS A 55 1.35 18.84 -9.00
N GLY A 56 0.75 19.03 -7.83
CA GLY A 56 1.42 18.78 -6.55
C GLY A 56 1.85 17.32 -6.40
N ILE A 57 0.98 16.36 -6.71
CA ILE A 57 1.34 14.94 -6.60
C ILE A 57 2.40 14.54 -7.64
N SER A 58 2.35 15.09 -8.86
CA SER A 58 3.38 14.86 -9.88
C SER A 58 4.75 15.41 -9.46
N GLU A 59 4.79 16.61 -8.84
CA GLU A 59 6.01 17.21 -8.31
C GLU A 59 6.61 16.38 -7.16
N ILE A 60 5.77 15.88 -6.24
CA ILE A 60 6.21 15.00 -5.15
C ILE A 60 6.72 13.66 -5.70
N ILE A 61 6.01 13.04 -6.65
CA ILE A 61 6.51 11.80 -7.26
C ILE A 61 7.85 12.05 -7.96
N LYS A 62 8.00 13.19 -8.65
CA LYS A 62 9.28 13.57 -9.26
C LYS A 62 10.39 13.72 -8.22
N SER A 63 10.12 14.36 -7.08
CA SER A 63 11.12 14.51 -6.00
C SER A 63 11.50 13.16 -5.39
N GLN A 64 10.54 12.25 -5.21
CA GLN A 64 10.82 10.90 -4.70
C GLN A 64 11.80 10.14 -5.59
N TYR A 65 11.83 10.43 -6.89
CA TYR A 65 12.74 9.81 -7.87
C TYR A 65 14.05 10.58 -8.09
N GLU A 66 14.32 11.65 -7.34
CA GLU A 66 15.61 12.32 -7.38
C GLU A 66 16.75 11.36 -7.03
N GLY A 67 17.83 11.40 -7.82
CA GLY A 67 18.96 10.48 -7.68
C GLY A 67 18.80 9.12 -8.37
N PHE A 68 17.61 8.76 -8.85
CA PHE A 68 17.42 7.55 -9.66
C PHE A 68 17.75 7.81 -11.14
N LYS A 69 18.44 6.84 -11.76
CA LYS A 69 18.58 6.79 -13.22
C LYS A 69 17.38 6.05 -13.81
N ILE A 70 16.29 6.78 -14.01
CA ILE A 70 15.03 6.22 -14.51
C ILE A 70 15.02 5.94 -16.01
N SER A 71 14.27 4.92 -16.41
CA SER A 71 13.99 4.56 -17.80
C SER A 71 13.23 5.67 -18.53
N LYS A 72 13.20 5.59 -19.86
CA LYS A 72 12.38 6.50 -20.68
C LYS A 72 10.90 6.34 -20.37
N GLN A 73 10.45 5.12 -20.09
CA GLN A 73 9.04 4.82 -19.82
C GLN A 73 8.60 5.40 -18.47
N THR A 74 9.38 5.20 -17.41
CA THR A 74 9.09 5.78 -16.08
C THR A 74 9.08 7.30 -16.14
N ARG A 75 10.07 7.91 -16.80
CA ARG A 75 10.11 9.36 -16.99
C ARG A 75 8.86 9.88 -17.67
N HIS A 76 8.46 9.25 -18.77
CA HIS A 76 7.27 9.62 -19.51
C HIS A 76 6.01 9.50 -18.65
N ASN A 77 5.88 8.43 -17.87
CA ASN A 77 4.75 8.25 -16.96
C ASN A 77 4.72 9.36 -15.89
N ILE A 78 5.86 9.69 -15.25
CA ILE A 78 5.91 10.76 -14.24
C ILE A 78 5.46 12.11 -14.82
N GLU A 79 5.87 12.44 -16.04
CA GLU A 79 5.48 13.67 -16.74
C GLU A 79 3.97 13.70 -17.03
N LEU A 80 3.40 12.56 -17.45
CA LEU A 80 1.98 12.44 -17.78
C LEU A 80 1.05 12.59 -16.58
N LEU A 81 1.50 12.35 -15.33
CA LEU A 81 0.65 12.48 -14.13
C LEU A 81 0.00 13.86 -13.98
N SER A 82 0.65 14.91 -14.49
CA SER A 82 0.13 16.28 -14.45
C SER A 82 -1.02 16.53 -15.44
N SER A 83 -1.21 15.66 -16.43
CA SER A 83 -2.26 15.78 -17.45
C SER A 83 -3.64 15.44 -16.89
N GLU A 84 -4.66 16.17 -17.33
CA GLU A 84 -6.06 15.95 -16.96
C GLU A 84 -6.61 14.60 -17.44
N LYS A 85 -6.12 14.11 -18.59
CA LYS A 85 -6.54 12.82 -19.18
C LYS A 85 -5.74 11.62 -18.65
N THR A 86 -4.97 11.80 -17.59
CA THR A 86 -4.19 10.71 -16.98
C THR A 86 -4.91 10.11 -15.79
N LEU A 87 -4.98 8.79 -15.75
CA LEU A 87 -5.56 7.99 -14.69
C LEU A 87 -4.51 7.02 -14.13
N ALA A 88 -4.65 6.67 -12.86
CA ALA A 88 -3.71 5.83 -12.12
C ALA A 88 -4.31 4.45 -11.88
N VAL A 89 -3.66 3.40 -12.38
CA VAL A 89 -3.98 2.03 -11.96
C VAL A 89 -3.12 1.70 -10.76
N VAL A 90 -3.73 1.80 -9.57
CA VAL A 90 -3.03 1.66 -8.30
C VAL A 90 -3.16 0.24 -7.75
N THR A 91 -2.04 -0.32 -7.31
CA THR A 91 -1.99 -1.48 -6.43
C THR A 91 -0.99 -1.21 -5.31
N GLY A 92 -1.01 -1.98 -4.23
CA GLY A 92 -0.02 -1.87 -3.16
C GLY A 92 0.21 -3.18 -2.44
N GLN A 93 1.28 -3.20 -1.64
CA GLN A 93 1.55 -4.27 -0.70
C GLN A 93 2.49 -3.81 0.43
N GLN A 94 2.41 -4.51 1.56
CA GLN A 94 3.37 -4.41 2.66
C GLN A 94 4.80 -4.74 2.19
N LEU A 95 5.77 -4.21 2.92
CA LEU A 95 7.19 -4.22 2.58
C LEU A 95 7.87 -5.54 2.97
N GLY A 96 7.35 -6.66 2.47
CA GLY A 96 7.90 -8.00 2.71
C GLY A 96 9.39 -8.09 2.34
N ILE A 97 10.20 -8.69 3.21
CA ILE A 97 11.62 -8.91 2.94
C ILE A 97 11.78 -9.68 1.61
N PHE A 98 12.77 -9.29 0.81
CA PHE A 98 13.05 -9.83 -0.52
C PHE A 98 11.86 -9.78 -1.50
N GLY A 99 11.00 -8.77 -1.39
CA GLY A 99 9.81 -8.59 -2.23
C GLY A 99 8.56 -9.27 -1.68
N GLY A 100 8.69 -10.04 -0.59
CA GLY A 100 7.59 -10.72 0.08
C GLY A 100 6.95 -11.82 -0.77
N PRO A 101 5.64 -12.08 -0.60
CA PRO A 101 4.95 -13.14 -1.32
C PRO A 101 4.82 -12.85 -2.82
N LEU A 102 4.76 -13.90 -3.64
CA LEU A 102 4.70 -13.79 -5.11
C LEU A 102 3.55 -12.92 -5.63
N TYR A 103 2.44 -12.83 -4.89
CA TYR A 103 1.32 -12.01 -5.29
C TYR A 103 1.67 -10.50 -5.33
N THR A 104 2.73 -10.04 -4.66
CA THR A 104 3.29 -8.69 -4.82
C THR A 104 3.62 -8.42 -6.30
N PHE A 105 4.39 -9.32 -6.91
CA PHE A 105 4.78 -9.24 -8.31
C PHE A 105 3.59 -9.44 -9.24
N TYR A 106 2.67 -10.36 -8.92
CA TYR A 106 1.46 -10.55 -9.73
C TYR A 106 0.55 -9.33 -9.73
N LYS A 107 0.41 -8.64 -8.59
CA LYS A 107 -0.30 -7.37 -8.49
C LYS A 107 0.33 -6.30 -9.40
N ILE A 108 1.64 -6.14 -9.35
CA ILE A 108 2.39 -5.19 -10.21
C ILE A 108 2.17 -5.51 -11.70
N ILE A 109 2.39 -6.77 -12.09
CA ILE A 109 2.21 -7.22 -13.47
C ILE A 109 0.76 -7.00 -13.92
N THR A 110 -0.21 -7.23 -13.04
CA THR A 110 -1.64 -6.99 -13.32
C THR A 110 -1.92 -5.52 -13.56
N ALA A 111 -1.39 -4.61 -12.71
CA ALA A 111 -1.55 -3.17 -12.90
C ALA A 111 -0.95 -2.70 -14.23
N ILE A 112 0.28 -3.13 -14.56
CA ILE A 112 0.95 -2.81 -15.83
C ILE A 112 0.13 -3.31 -17.02
N LYS A 113 -0.35 -4.57 -16.97
CA LYS A 113 -1.16 -5.14 -18.04
C LYS A 113 -2.52 -4.46 -18.18
N LEU A 114 -3.14 -4.07 -17.05
CA LEU A 114 -4.39 -3.33 -17.06
C LEU A 114 -4.22 -1.96 -17.70
N CYS A 115 -3.12 -1.24 -17.43
CA CYS A 115 -2.83 0.02 -18.13
C CYS A 115 -2.74 -0.16 -19.65
N LYS A 116 -2.06 -1.22 -20.11
CA LYS A 116 -1.94 -1.54 -21.55
C LYS A 116 -3.32 -1.83 -22.15
N TYR A 117 -4.08 -2.70 -21.50
CA TYR A 117 -5.45 -3.05 -21.91
C TYR A 117 -6.36 -1.81 -22.00
N LEU A 118 -6.35 -0.96 -20.97
CA LEU A 118 -7.15 0.26 -20.95
C LEU A 118 -6.71 1.25 -22.04
N LYS A 119 -5.39 1.39 -22.27
CA LYS A 119 -4.88 2.27 -23.32
C LYS A 119 -5.28 1.80 -24.73
N GLU A 120 -5.33 0.49 -24.96
CA GLU A 120 -5.77 -0.09 -26.23
C GLU A 120 -7.27 0.16 -26.50
N ASN A 121 -8.10 0.18 -25.45
CA ASN A 121 -9.55 0.38 -25.57
C ASN A 121 -9.97 1.87 -25.48
N PHE A 122 -9.14 2.72 -24.88
CA PHE A 122 -9.43 4.13 -24.59
C PHE A 122 -8.21 5.00 -24.91
N ASP A 123 -7.98 5.25 -26.19
CA ASP A 123 -6.80 5.96 -26.72
C ASP A 123 -6.72 7.44 -26.28
N GLU A 124 -7.85 8.06 -25.97
CA GLU A 124 -7.92 9.43 -25.44
C GLU A 124 -7.28 9.61 -24.07
N TYR A 125 -7.19 8.55 -23.25
CA TYR A 125 -6.71 8.60 -21.88
C TYR A 125 -5.30 8.01 -21.75
N HIS A 126 -4.62 8.35 -20.66
CA HIS A 126 -3.36 7.74 -20.27
C HIS A 126 -3.56 6.96 -18.98
N PHE A 127 -2.96 5.77 -18.88
CA PHE A 127 -3.08 4.90 -17.71
C PHE A 127 -1.69 4.58 -17.19
N ILE A 128 -1.44 4.91 -15.92
CA ILE A 128 -0.12 4.79 -15.31
C ILE A 128 -0.18 3.75 -14.18
N PRO A 129 0.67 2.71 -14.21
CA PRO A 129 0.73 1.75 -13.13
C PRO A 129 1.47 2.38 -11.95
N ILE A 130 0.81 2.41 -10.79
CA ILE A 130 1.37 2.92 -9.54
C ILE A 130 1.37 1.80 -8.50
N PHE A 131 2.53 1.57 -7.87
CA PHE A 131 2.69 0.69 -6.73
C PHE A 131 2.82 1.51 -5.45
N TRP A 132 1.83 1.42 -4.58
CA TRP A 132 1.78 2.04 -3.27
C TRP A 132 2.57 1.22 -2.24
N LEU A 133 3.62 1.81 -1.67
CA LEU A 133 4.41 1.20 -0.60
C LEU A 133 3.65 1.27 0.74
N GLU A 134 3.12 0.15 1.22
CA GLU A 134 2.42 0.09 2.52
C GLU A 134 3.43 0.05 3.68
N GLY A 135 4.19 1.14 3.85
CA GLY A 135 5.23 1.24 4.87
C GLY A 135 4.73 1.76 6.22
N ASP A 136 3.56 2.41 6.28
CA ASP A 136 2.98 2.96 7.51
C ASP A 136 2.62 1.86 8.51
N ASP A 137 2.49 0.60 8.08
CA ASP A 137 2.18 -0.52 8.95
C ASP A 137 3.28 -0.77 9.99
N HIS A 138 2.91 -1.35 11.12
CA HIS A 138 3.79 -1.69 12.25
C HIS A 138 3.97 -3.20 12.43
N ASP A 139 3.27 -4.03 11.64
CA ASP A 139 3.34 -5.47 11.72
C ASP A 139 4.62 -6.00 11.04
N LEU A 140 5.72 -6.02 11.81
CA LEU A 140 6.99 -6.58 11.35
C LEU A 140 6.88 -8.10 11.14
N ASP A 141 6.02 -8.80 11.89
CA ASP A 141 5.90 -10.26 11.83
C ASP A 141 5.38 -10.73 10.46
N GLU A 142 4.46 -9.97 9.85
CA GLU A 142 3.93 -10.28 8.52
C GLU A 142 4.95 -10.11 7.40
N VAL A 143 5.98 -9.27 7.58
CA VAL A 143 6.90 -8.86 6.51
C VAL A 143 8.34 -9.35 6.68
N ARG A 144 8.72 -9.79 7.89
CA ARG A 144 10.13 -10.14 8.19
C ARG A 144 10.55 -11.51 7.70
N SER A 145 9.66 -12.30 7.12
CA SER A 145 9.98 -13.67 6.70
C SER A 145 9.48 -14.02 5.31
N ILE A 146 10.14 -15.01 4.71
CA ILE A 146 9.73 -15.63 3.46
C ILE A 146 9.67 -17.15 3.62
N ASN A 147 8.83 -17.77 2.82
CA ASN A 147 8.75 -19.23 2.71
C ASN A 147 9.33 -19.66 1.37
N ILE A 148 10.28 -20.58 1.40
CA ILE A 148 10.93 -21.12 0.21
C ILE A 148 10.91 -22.64 0.22
N ILE A 149 10.96 -23.25 -0.96
CA ILE A 149 11.10 -24.70 -1.10
C ILE A 149 12.59 -25.05 -1.14
N ASN A 150 13.02 -25.88 -0.19
CA ASN A 150 14.42 -26.24 -0.03
C ASN A 150 14.86 -27.39 -0.98
N ASN A 151 16.12 -27.79 -0.86
CA ASN A 151 16.69 -28.91 -1.62
C ASN A 151 15.93 -30.23 -1.44
N ASN A 152 15.28 -30.44 -0.29
CA ASN A 152 14.50 -31.63 0.05
C ASN A 152 13.03 -31.55 -0.42
N ASN A 153 12.63 -30.49 -1.13
CA ASN A 153 11.24 -30.18 -1.47
C ASN A 153 10.33 -29.86 -0.27
N GLU A 154 10.91 -29.38 0.83
CA GLU A 154 10.18 -28.99 2.02
C GLU A 154 10.07 -27.47 2.09
N GLN A 155 8.93 -26.98 2.60
CA GLN A 155 8.78 -25.56 2.89
C GLN A 155 9.65 -25.18 4.09
N THR A 156 10.54 -24.22 3.89
CA THR A 156 11.42 -23.65 4.91
C THR A 156 11.11 -22.16 5.06
N ASN A 157 10.90 -21.72 6.30
CA ASN A 157 10.75 -20.30 6.61
C ASN A 157 12.13 -19.69 6.93
N ILE A 158 12.42 -18.55 6.32
CA ILE A 158 13.60 -17.74 6.61
C ILE A 158 13.10 -16.39 7.10
N GLY A 159 13.38 -16.08 8.36
CA GLY A 159 12.99 -14.82 9.00
C GLY A 159 14.19 -13.96 9.37
N TYR A 160 14.02 -12.65 9.21
CA TYR A 160 14.86 -11.62 9.79
C TYR A 160 14.45 -11.37 11.25
N ASP A 161 15.44 -11.34 12.13
CA ASP A 161 15.28 -10.99 13.54
C ASP A 161 16.12 -9.74 13.81
N ASP A 162 15.49 -8.67 14.30
CA ASP A 162 16.18 -7.43 14.63
C ASP A 162 16.84 -7.48 16.02
N GLY A 163 16.64 -8.56 16.78
CA GLY A 163 17.18 -8.76 18.12
C GLY A 163 16.40 -8.02 19.22
N LEU A 164 15.26 -7.40 18.88
CA LEU A 164 14.37 -6.75 19.84
C LEU A 164 13.25 -7.72 20.27
N PRO A 165 12.70 -7.57 21.50
CA PRO A 165 11.58 -8.38 21.95
C PRO A 165 10.38 -8.33 20.97
N PRO A 166 9.62 -9.42 20.80
CA PRO A 166 8.45 -9.44 19.92
C PRO A 166 7.45 -8.31 20.21
N GLU A 167 7.19 -8.04 21.49
CA GLU A 167 6.28 -7.01 21.98
C GLU A 167 6.75 -5.55 21.79
N ALA A 168 7.96 -5.32 21.29
CA ALA A 168 8.45 -3.97 21.04
C ALA A 168 7.67 -3.29 19.89
N ASN A 169 7.06 -2.13 20.17
CA ASN A 169 6.50 -1.29 19.13
C ASN A 169 7.65 -0.61 18.37
N ARG A 170 7.80 -1.00 17.12
CA ARG A 170 8.87 -0.56 16.23
C ARG A 170 8.47 0.66 15.39
N GLY A 171 7.26 1.16 15.58
CA GLY A 171 6.70 2.19 14.72
C GLY A 171 6.40 1.66 13.33
N SER A 172 6.60 2.52 12.33
CA SER A 172 6.41 2.16 10.93
C SER A 172 7.53 1.23 10.46
N VAL A 173 7.16 0.06 9.94
CA VAL A 173 8.02 -0.94 9.31
C VAL A 173 8.92 -0.30 8.27
N GLY A 174 8.39 0.62 7.46
CA GLY A 174 9.15 1.27 6.39
C GLY A 174 10.42 2.00 6.87
N ASN A 175 10.43 2.47 8.12
CA ASN A 175 11.55 3.19 8.72
C ASN A 175 12.54 2.27 9.46
N LEU A 176 12.22 0.98 9.62
CA LEU A 176 13.11 0.04 10.30
C LEU A 176 14.37 -0.21 9.47
N LEU A 177 15.51 -0.10 10.14
CA LEU A 177 16.83 -0.30 9.54
C LEU A 177 17.29 -1.75 9.76
N PHE A 178 17.86 -2.34 8.71
CA PHE A 178 18.52 -3.63 8.83
C PHE A 178 19.82 -3.50 9.63
N ASN A 179 20.07 -4.45 10.54
CA ASN A 179 21.32 -4.56 11.28
C ASN A 179 22.16 -5.76 10.77
N ASP A 180 23.22 -6.11 11.49
CA ASP A 180 24.13 -7.21 11.12
C ASP A 180 23.44 -8.59 11.12
N ASN A 181 22.26 -8.75 11.74
CA ASN A 181 21.54 -10.02 11.74
C ASN A 181 21.07 -10.43 10.34
N LEU A 182 21.05 -9.49 9.39
CA LEU A 182 20.76 -9.78 7.99
C LEU A 182 21.77 -10.76 7.37
N ASP A 183 23.01 -10.80 7.85
CA ASP A 183 24.03 -11.76 7.38
C ASP A 183 23.60 -13.20 7.65
N THR A 184 22.91 -13.44 8.79
CA THR A 184 22.36 -14.76 9.12
C THR A 184 21.21 -15.14 8.18
N VAL A 185 20.41 -14.16 7.74
CA VAL A 185 19.34 -14.37 6.76
C VAL A 185 19.93 -14.78 5.42
N PHE A 186 20.96 -14.08 4.94
CA PHE A 186 21.64 -14.42 3.68
C PHE A 186 22.38 -15.75 3.73
N ALA A 187 23.02 -16.08 4.86
CA ALA A 187 23.66 -17.38 5.05
C ALA A 187 22.64 -18.53 4.93
N LYS A 188 21.49 -18.42 5.61
CA LYS A 188 20.39 -19.40 5.51
C LYS A 188 19.80 -19.45 4.11
N LEU A 189 19.59 -18.32 3.47
CA LEU A 189 19.07 -18.27 2.10
C LEU A 189 20.02 -19.00 1.13
N SER A 190 21.32 -18.75 1.27
CA SER A 190 22.36 -19.40 0.47
C SER A 190 22.43 -20.91 0.71
N GLU A 191 22.21 -21.38 1.93
CA GLU A 191 22.18 -22.81 2.26
C GLU A 191 20.96 -23.52 1.66
N VAL A 192 19.78 -22.90 1.79
CA VAL A 192 18.49 -23.53 1.46
C VAL A 192 18.19 -23.51 -0.04
N LEU A 193 18.66 -22.49 -0.77
CA LEU A 193 18.46 -22.39 -2.21
C LEU A 193 19.28 -23.45 -2.97
N ARG A 194 18.59 -24.09 -3.93
CA ARG A 194 19.20 -25.02 -4.90
C ARG A 194 20.35 -24.36 -5.64
N ASP A 195 21.44 -25.11 -5.74
CA ASP A 195 22.59 -24.67 -6.53
C ASP A 195 22.23 -24.76 -8.02
N THR A 196 22.10 -23.60 -8.64
CA THR A 196 21.76 -23.42 -10.06
C THR A 196 22.58 -22.25 -10.60
N GLU A 197 22.71 -22.16 -11.91
CA GLU A 197 23.40 -21.05 -12.58
C GLU A 197 22.81 -19.66 -12.26
N TYR A 198 21.57 -19.59 -11.77
CA TYR A 198 20.88 -18.34 -11.40
C TYR A 198 21.05 -17.93 -9.93
N LYS A 199 21.54 -18.84 -9.07
CA LYS A 199 21.56 -18.65 -7.60
C LYS A 199 22.34 -17.40 -7.20
N ASN A 200 23.54 -17.24 -7.76
CA ASN A 200 24.42 -16.12 -7.42
C ASN A 200 23.80 -14.79 -7.86
N GLU A 201 23.22 -14.73 -9.05
CA GLU A 201 22.55 -13.51 -9.55
C GLU A 201 21.39 -13.08 -8.65
N VAL A 202 20.59 -14.02 -8.16
CA VAL A 202 19.50 -13.73 -7.21
C VAL A 202 20.04 -13.23 -5.87
N ILE A 203 21.08 -13.86 -5.31
CA ILE A 203 21.69 -13.43 -4.05
C ILE A 203 22.32 -12.04 -4.20
N ASP A 204 23.01 -11.78 -5.30
CA ASP A 204 23.64 -10.49 -5.60
C ASP A 204 22.59 -9.38 -5.75
N LEU A 205 21.49 -9.65 -6.47
CA LEU A 205 20.36 -8.72 -6.60
C LEU A 205 19.80 -8.36 -5.22
N LEU A 206 19.49 -9.36 -4.38
CA LEU A 206 18.93 -9.14 -3.06
C LEU A 206 19.90 -8.41 -2.13
N SER A 207 21.17 -8.82 -2.08
CA SER A 207 22.19 -8.23 -1.20
C SER A 207 22.61 -6.81 -1.60
N SER A 208 22.43 -6.42 -2.86
CA SER A 208 22.67 -5.04 -3.31
C SER A 208 21.70 -4.02 -2.67
N HIS A 209 20.49 -4.47 -2.34
CA HIS A 209 19.38 -3.66 -1.80
C HIS A 209 19.17 -3.85 -0.30
N TYR A 210 19.20 -5.09 0.17
CA TYR A 210 19.04 -5.44 1.57
C TYR A 210 20.42 -5.50 2.22
N LYS A 211 20.80 -4.43 2.90
CA LYS A 211 22.09 -4.27 3.57
C LYS A 211 21.95 -3.52 4.88
N LYS A 212 22.94 -3.68 5.77
CA LYS A 212 23.02 -2.95 7.04
C LYS A 212 22.81 -1.45 6.81
N GLY A 213 21.91 -0.85 7.60
CA GLY A 213 21.58 0.57 7.56
C GLY A 213 20.60 0.98 6.44
N ALA A 214 20.27 0.09 5.50
CA ALA A 214 19.13 0.32 4.62
C ALA A 214 17.82 0.13 5.40
N SER A 215 16.77 0.87 5.03
CA SER A 215 15.44 0.64 5.60
C SER A 215 14.67 -0.42 4.81
N PHE A 216 13.67 -1.06 5.43
CA PHE A 216 12.74 -1.97 4.72
C PHE A 216 12.13 -1.31 3.48
N ARG A 217 11.68 -0.06 3.63
CA ARG A 217 11.14 0.74 2.51
C ARG A 217 12.17 0.93 1.41
N GLY A 218 13.39 1.35 1.74
CA GLY A 218 14.45 1.59 0.77
C GLY A 218 14.83 0.31 0.01
N ALA A 219 15.05 -0.78 0.73
CA ALA A 219 15.44 -2.06 0.13
C ALA A 219 14.34 -2.62 -0.78
N PHE A 220 13.08 -2.61 -0.33
CA PHE A 220 11.94 -3.06 -1.11
C PHE A 220 11.72 -2.20 -2.36
N ARG A 221 11.74 -0.87 -2.19
CA ARG A 221 11.60 0.09 -3.30
C ARG A 221 12.66 -0.14 -4.37
N ASN A 222 13.93 -0.26 -3.98
CA ASN A 222 15.02 -0.41 -4.94
C ASN A 222 14.98 -1.76 -5.66
N LEU A 223 14.59 -2.84 -4.96
CA LEU A 223 14.35 -4.14 -5.59
C LEU A 223 13.25 -4.03 -6.66
N LEU A 224 12.10 -3.43 -6.33
CA LEU A 224 11.03 -3.25 -7.32
C LEU A 224 11.43 -2.31 -8.46
N PHE A 225 12.24 -1.28 -8.17
CA PHE A 225 12.74 -0.37 -9.18
C PHE A 225 13.58 -1.12 -10.22
N ASP A 226 14.56 -1.91 -9.79
CA ASP A 226 15.40 -2.70 -10.70
C ASP A 226 14.60 -3.68 -11.56
N LEU A 227 13.51 -4.24 -11.02
CA LEU A 227 12.69 -5.23 -11.72
C LEU A 227 11.67 -4.60 -12.70
N PHE A 228 11.22 -3.36 -12.47
CA PHE A 228 10.06 -2.82 -13.18
C PHE A 228 10.21 -1.40 -13.76
N ASP A 229 11.36 -0.73 -13.58
CA ASP A 229 11.58 0.61 -14.12
C ASP A 229 11.40 0.67 -15.65
N ASP A 230 11.89 -0.33 -16.39
CA ASP A 230 11.70 -0.39 -17.85
C ASP A 230 10.23 -0.60 -18.27
N GLN A 231 9.37 -1.06 -17.35
CA GLN A 231 7.92 -1.17 -17.58
C GLN A 231 7.15 0.08 -17.16
N GLY A 232 7.82 1.12 -16.65
CA GLY A 232 7.20 2.38 -16.25
C GLY A 232 6.44 2.34 -14.94
N LEU A 233 6.72 1.37 -14.06
CA LEU A 233 6.07 1.31 -12.75
C LEU A 233 6.48 2.51 -11.90
N ILE A 234 5.50 3.30 -11.46
CA ILE A 234 5.74 4.34 -10.46
C ILE A 234 5.61 3.72 -9.07
N ILE A 235 6.69 3.67 -8.32
CA ILE A 235 6.74 3.22 -6.93
C ILE A 235 6.55 4.46 -6.06
N PHE A 236 5.39 4.54 -5.42
CA PHE A 236 4.94 5.69 -4.64
C PHE A 236 5.14 5.45 -3.15
N ASP A 237 5.85 6.35 -2.48
CA ASP A 237 6.08 6.33 -1.04
C ASP A 237 5.10 7.26 -0.31
N PRO A 238 4.09 6.73 0.42
CA PRO A 238 3.14 7.55 1.14
C PRO A 238 3.66 8.08 2.49
N LEU A 239 4.84 7.64 2.94
CA LEU A 239 5.47 8.14 4.18
C LEU A 239 6.17 9.48 3.99
N ASP A 240 6.34 9.92 2.74
CA ASP A 240 6.95 11.20 2.43
C ASP A 240 6.19 12.36 3.09
N VAL A 241 6.92 13.28 3.71
CA VAL A 241 6.36 14.40 4.47
C VAL A 241 5.48 15.29 3.59
N ASP A 242 5.80 15.47 2.31
CA ASP A 242 5.02 16.29 1.40
C ASP A 242 3.72 15.59 0.98
N VAL A 243 3.71 14.25 0.91
CA VAL A 243 2.47 13.48 0.77
C VAL A 243 1.58 13.68 2.00
N LYS A 244 2.17 13.59 3.19
CA LYS A 244 1.44 13.78 4.46
C LYS A 244 0.86 15.19 4.58
N LYS A 245 1.57 16.22 4.10
CA LYS A 245 1.05 17.60 3.98
C LYS A 245 -0.17 17.66 3.06
N MET A 246 -0.14 16.99 1.91
CA MET A 246 -1.31 16.93 1.01
C MET A 246 -2.52 16.26 1.67
N LEU A 247 -2.29 15.28 2.55
CA LEU A 247 -3.35 14.53 3.25
C LEU A 247 -3.96 15.25 4.46
N LYS A 248 -3.43 16.41 4.89
CA LYS A 248 -3.97 17.17 6.03
C LYS A 248 -5.49 17.36 5.98
N PRO A 249 -6.14 17.71 4.85
CA PRO A 249 -7.59 17.88 4.82
C PRO A 249 -8.36 16.60 5.14
N ILE A 250 -7.86 15.44 4.69
CA ILE A 250 -8.46 14.13 4.98
C ILE A 250 -8.30 13.78 6.46
N PHE A 251 -7.09 13.96 7.00
CA PHE A 251 -6.83 13.68 8.42
C PHE A 251 -7.63 14.60 9.34
N ARG A 252 -7.69 15.90 9.02
CA ARG A 252 -8.49 16.89 9.75
C ARG A 252 -9.96 16.48 9.76
N LYS A 253 -10.51 16.13 8.60
CA LYS A 253 -11.92 15.71 8.50
C LYS A 253 -12.19 14.45 9.34
N GLU A 254 -11.30 13.48 9.34
CA GLU A 254 -11.42 12.31 10.22
C GLU A 254 -11.39 12.69 11.70
N ILE A 255 -10.47 13.54 12.13
CA ILE A 255 -10.38 14.02 13.53
C ILE A 255 -11.65 14.78 13.94
N GLU A 256 -12.19 15.58 13.03
CA GLU A 256 -13.37 16.41 13.31
C GLU A 256 -14.68 15.62 13.29
N ASP A 257 -14.77 14.58 12.45
CA ASP A 257 -16.02 13.89 12.12
C ASP A 257 -16.00 12.36 12.34
N PHE A 258 -15.04 11.84 13.13
CA PHE A 258 -14.85 10.41 13.35
C PHE A 258 -16.13 9.66 13.77
N ARG A 259 -17.04 10.31 14.50
CA ARG A 259 -18.30 9.70 14.96
C ARG A 259 -19.21 9.33 13.78
N ASN A 260 -19.35 10.24 12.81
CA ASN A 260 -20.17 9.99 11.62
C ASN A 260 -19.51 8.97 10.70
N HIS A 261 -18.20 9.05 10.52
CA HIS A 261 -17.46 8.06 9.73
C HIS A 261 -17.54 6.65 10.35
N ALA A 262 -17.34 6.54 11.67
CA ALA A 262 -17.49 5.27 12.37
C ALA A 262 -18.91 4.71 12.27
N ALA A 263 -19.94 5.56 12.41
CA ALA A 263 -21.33 5.14 12.25
C ALA A 263 -21.62 4.61 10.83
N ALA A 264 -21.14 5.30 9.79
CA ALA A 264 -21.29 4.88 8.41
C ALA A 264 -20.59 3.53 8.13
N VAL A 265 -19.41 3.30 8.72
CA VAL A 265 -18.70 2.01 8.61
C VAL A 265 -19.45 0.92 9.37
N VAL A 266 -19.99 1.19 10.56
CA VAL A 266 -20.81 0.22 11.33
C VAL A 266 -22.04 -0.19 10.55
N GLU A 267 -22.78 0.77 10.00
CA GLU A 267 -23.97 0.50 9.19
C GLU A 267 -23.62 -0.37 7.98
N ARG A 268 -22.55 -0.01 7.25
CA ARG A 268 -22.13 -0.77 6.07
C ARG A 268 -21.62 -2.17 6.39
N SER A 269 -20.88 -2.32 7.49
CA SER A 269 -20.39 -3.64 7.94
C SER A 269 -21.53 -4.53 8.39
N ALA A 270 -22.52 -3.98 9.11
CA ALA A 270 -23.70 -4.74 9.51
C ALA A 270 -24.49 -5.25 8.30
N GLU A 271 -24.63 -4.42 7.26
CA GLU A 271 -25.27 -4.83 6.00
C GLU A 271 -24.48 -5.95 5.28
N LEU A 272 -23.15 -5.87 5.24
CA LEU A 272 -22.30 -6.92 4.66
C LEU A 272 -22.39 -8.23 5.45
N ASP A 273 -22.41 -8.15 6.79
CA ASP A 273 -22.44 -9.31 7.69
C ASP A 273 -23.75 -10.13 7.58
N GLU A 274 -24.81 -9.59 6.98
CA GLU A 274 -26.06 -10.33 6.70
C GLU A 274 -25.86 -11.44 5.66
N SER A 275 -24.96 -11.24 4.69
CA SER A 275 -24.78 -12.14 3.53
C SER A 275 -23.35 -12.59 3.31
N TYR A 276 -22.37 -11.95 3.93
CA TYR A 276 -20.94 -12.16 3.73
C TYR A 276 -20.20 -12.17 5.08
N HIS A 277 -18.96 -12.67 5.08
CA HIS A 277 -18.13 -12.65 6.28
C HIS A 277 -17.67 -11.23 6.62
N THR A 278 -17.36 -10.98 7.90
CA THR A 278 -16.84 -9.68 8.35
C THR A 278 -15.51 -9.35 7.69
N GLN A 279 -15.41 -8.15 7.11
CA GLN A 279 -14.25 -7.70 6.35
C GLN A 279 -13.16 -7.05 7.20
N VAL A 280 -13.55 -6.25 8.20
CA VAL A 280 -12.60 -5.45 8.99
C VAL A 280 -13.14 -5.21 10.40
N LYS A 281 -12.23 -5.19 11.38
CA LYS A 281 -12.57 -4.79 12.75
C LYS A 281 -12.67 -3.27 12.85
N ILE A 282 -13.87 -2.78 13.15
CA ILE A 282 -14.16 -1.35 13.26
C ILE A 282 -13.44 -0.74 14.47
N LYS A 283 -12.96 0.49 14.28
CA LYS A 283 -12.35 1.33 15.31
C LYS A 283 -13.17 2.62 15.45
N PRO A 284 -13.15 3.29 16.61
CA PRO A 284 -13.81 4.58 16.79
C PRO A 284 -13.29 5.68 15.85
N ILE A 285 -12.02 5.59 15.46
CA ILE A 285 -11.37 6.50 14.51
C ILE A 285 -10.36 5.71 13.68
N ASN A 286 -10.09 6.19 12.47
CA ASN A 286 -9.29 5.52 11.45
C ASN A 286 -7.87 6.08 11.32
N LEU A 287 -7.34 6.70 12.38
CA LEU A 287 -6.04 7.36 12.40
C LEU A 287 -5.13 6.87 13.52
N PHE A 288 -3.85 6.77 13.18
CA PHE A 288 -2.76 6.54 14.12
C PHE A 288 -1.90 7.81 14.24
N LEU A 289 -1.28 7.97 15.41
CA LEU A 289 -0.27 8.97 15.71
C LEU A 289 1.07 8.28 16.00
N LEU A 290 2.14 8.78 15.40
CA LEU A 290 3.51 8.42 15.71
C LEU A 290 3.98 9.26 16.91
N GLU A 291 4.35 8.60 18.00
CA GLU A 291 4.86 9.21 19.22
C GLU A 291 5.96 8.32 19.82
N ASP A 292 7.11 8.88 20.14
CA ASP A 292 8.27 8.13 20.66
C ASP A 292 8.73 6.96 19.75
N ASN A 293 8.64 7.13 18.42
CA ASN A 293 8.82 6.07 17.41
C ASN A 293 7.79 4.93 17.47
N GLU A 294 6.73 5.05 18.25
CA GLU A 294 5.64 4.08 18.31
C GLU A 294 4.47 4.56 17.47
N ARG A 295 3.89 3.65 16.66
CA ARG A 295 2.65 3.93 15.94
C ARG A 295 1.47 3.55 16.81
N LEU A 296 0.69 4.52 17.25
CA LEU A 296 -0.36 4.35 18.26
C LEU A 296 -1.73 4.75 17.70
N LEU A 297 -2.73 3.90 17.89
CA LEU A 297 -4.11 4.24 17.52
C LEU A 297 -4.54 5.45 18.36
N LEU A 298 -5.09 6.48 17.73
CA LEU A 298 -5.73 7.57 18.48
C LEU A 298 -7.07 7.06 19.01
N GLU A 299 -7.30 7.11 20.32
CA GLU A 299 -8.59 6.73 20.91
C GLU A 299 -9.34 8.00 21.31
N PRO A 300 -10.51 8.29 20.74
CA PRO A 300 -11.33 9.40 21.19
C PRO A 300 -11.88 9.12 22.60
N VAL A 301 -11.76 10.10 23.49
CA VAL A 301 -12.27 10.07 24.87
C VAL A 301 -12.94 11.40 25.17
N GLU A 302 -14.28 11.42 25.18
CA GLU A 302 -15.08 12.66 25.29
C GLU A 302 -14.75 13.63 24.14
N ASP A 303 -14.13 14.78 24.43
CA ASP A 303 -13.68 15.78 23.46
C ASP A 303 -12.13 15.81 23.31
N GLU A 304 -11.46 14.80 23.83
CA GLU A 304 -10.01 14.62 23.78
C GLU A 304 -9.65 13.34 23.00
N PHE A 305 -8.35 13.18 22.72
CA PHE A 305 -7.77 11.98 22.14
C PHE A 305 -6.70 11.40 23.06
N ARG A 306 -6.58 10.08 23.06
CA ARG A 306 -5.56 9.36 23.81
C ARG A 306 -4.82 8.40 22.89
N PRO A 307 -3.51 8.56 22.67
CA PRO A 307 -2.73 7.53 22.01
C PRO A 307 -2.83 6.22 22.80
N LYS A 308 -3.20 5.14 22.12
CA LYS A 308 -3.48 3.85 22.77
C LYS A 308 -2.27 3.39 23.59
N GLY A 309 -2.49 3.04 24.85
CA GLY A 309 -1.43 2.62 25.79
C GLY A 309 -0.74 3.76 26.53
N LYS A 310 -0.93 5.02 26.12
CA LYS A 310 -0.43 6.20 26.85
C LYS A 310 -1.49 6.71 27.83
N ARG A 311 -1.05 7.37 28.91
CA ARG A 311 -1.93 7.98 29.93
C ARG A 311 -2.34 9.41 29.57
N LYS A 312 -1.52 10.11 28.77
CA LYS A 312 -1.74 11.50 28.37
C LYS A 312 -2.99 11.57 27.47
N LYS A 313 -3.94 12.43 27.86
CA LYS A 313 -5.01 12.87 26.98
C LYS A 313 -4.59 14.17 26.31
N ILE A 314 -4.97 14.33 25.06
CA ILE A 314 -4.58 15.43 24.19
C ILE A 314 -5.87 16.09 23.70
N PRO A 315 -6.11 17.38 24.00
CA PRO A 315 -7.27 18.10 23.49
C PRO A 315 -7.34 18.06 21.96
N LYS A 316 -8.55 18.10 21.39
CA LYS A 316 -8.76 18.12 19.95
C LYS A 316 -7.96 19.24 19.27
N GLU A 317 -7.92 20.43 19.86
CA GLU A 317 -7.19 21.59 19.35
C GLU A 317 -5.68 21.33 19.31
N GLU A 318 -5.12 20.63 20.29
CA GLU A 318 -3.71 20.23 20.30
C GLU A 318 -3.45 19.18 19.21
N ILE A 319 -4.32 18.18 19.03
CA ILE A 319 -4.20 17.20 17.92
C ILE A 319 -4.24 17.90 16.54
N LEU A 320 -5.14 18.86 16.36
CA LEU A 320 -5.22 19.64 15.11
C LEU A 320 -4.00 20.54 14.93
N SER A 321 -3.41 21.06 16.01
CA SER A 321 -2.15 21.80 15.94
C SER A 321 -0.99 20.89 15.51
N ILE A 322 -0.89 19.68 16.08
CA ILE A 322 0.13 18.69 15.68
C ILE A 322 -0.05 18.32 14.21
N LEU A 323 -1.29 18.13 13.73
CA LEU A 323 -1.55 17.86 12.31
C LEU A 323 -1.05 19.01 11.41
N GLU A 324 -1.16 20.25 11.87
CA GLU A 324 -0.69 21.38 11.08
C GLU A 324 0.83 21.53 11.06
N THR A 325 1.52 21.21 12.15
CA THR A 325 2.97 21.38 12.26
C THR A 325 3.76 20.14 11.85
N GLU A 326 3.23 18.95 12.10
CA GLU A 326 3.90 17.65 12.00
C GLU A 326 2.97 16.58 11.37
N PRO A 327 2.45 16.80 10.15
CA PRO A 327 1.50 15.86 9.51
C PRO A 327 2.07 14.47 9.27
N GLU A 328 3.40 14.33 9.16
CA GLU A 328 4.10 13.06 9.00
C GLU A 328 3.94 12.11 10.19
N ARG A 329 3.50 12.63 11.34
CA ARG A 329 3.16 11.80 12.49
C ARG A 329 1.83 11.08 12.33
N PHE A 330 1.01 11.43 11.34
CA PHE A 330 -0.28 10.78 11.13
C PHE A 330 -0.22 9.71 10.05
N SER A 331 -0.90 8.59 10.29
CA SER A 331 -1.07 7.55 9.29
C SER A 331 -2.48 6.96 9.34
N PRO A 332 -3.06 6.64 8.16
CA PRO A 332 -4.38 6.04 8.10
C PRO A 332 -4.35 4.57 8.53
N ASN A 333 -5.48 4.04 8.98
CA ASN A 333 -5.70 2.59 9.04
C ASN A 333 -6.15 2.06 7.66
N VAL A 334 -6.47 0.75 7.61
CA VAL A 334 -6.95 0.07 6.40
C VAL A 334 -8.21 0.67 5.77
N LEU A 335 -9.08 1.33 6.56
CA LEU A 335 -10.33 1.96 6.09
C LEU A 335 -10.09 3.36 5.50
N LEU A 336 -9.20 4.15 6.09
CA LEU A 336 -8.92 5.52 5.62
C LEU A 336 -7.89 5.54 4.48
N ARG A 337 -7.01 4.53 4.38
CA ARG A 337 -5.98 4.45 3.34
C ARG A 337 -6.53 4.53 1.91
N PRO A 338 -7.64 3.86 1.55
CA PRO A 338 -8.27 4.04 0.23
C PRO A 338 -8.75 5.46 -0.06
N ILE A 339 -9.29 6.14 0.94
CA ILE A 339 -9.70 7.54 0.81
C ILE A 339 -8.47 8.43 0.59
N CYS A 340 -7.37 8.18 1.32
CA CYS A 340 -6.11 8.90 1.10
C CYS A 340 -5.56 8.71 -0.32
N GLN A 341 -5.60 7.48 -0.84
CA GLN A 341 -5.16 7.19 -2.21
C GLN A 341 -5.97 7.95 -3.25
N ASP A 342 -7.30 7.84 -3.21
CA ASP A 342 -8.17 8.44 -4.23
C ASP A 342 -8.27 9.96 -4.09
N TYR A 343 -7.87 10.51 -2.93
CA TYR A 343 -7.66 11.94 -2.75
C TYR A 343 -6.36 12.43 -3.42
N LEU A 344 -5.31 11.61 -3.42
CA LEU A 344 -4.00 11.97 -3.96
C LEU A 344 -3.87 11.68 -5.46
N LEU A 345 -4.46 10.59 -5.93
CA LEU A 345 -4.25 10.03 -7.26
C LEU A 345 -5.57 10.00 -8.06
N PRO A 346 -5.50 10.17 -9.39
CA PRO A 346 -6.66 10.01 -10.28
C PRO A 346 -6.96 8.52 -10.52
N THR A 347 -7.36 7.78 -9.49
CA THR A 347 -7.56 6.32 -9.54
C THR A 347 -8.70 5.89 -10.45
#